data_AF-A0A367LX05-F1
#
_entry.id   AF-A0A367LX05-F1
#
_cell.length_a   1.000
_cell.length_b   1.000
_cell.length_c   1.000
_cell.angle_alpha   90.00
_cell.angle_beta   90.00
_cell.angle_gamma   90.00
#
_symmetry.space_group_name_H-M   'P 1'
#
loop_
_entity.id
_entity.type
_entity.pdbx_description
1 polymer ?
#
loop_
_entity_poly.entity_id
_entity_poly.type
_entity_poly.pdbx_seq_one_letter_code
_entity_poly.pdbx_strand_id
1 'polypeptide(L)'
;ALGLRLGLRTRISAYGLLGYALLSAPTLGEALRIGLSYPVLLGTYFHLSLEVADGRAWLVATGYGEDEALRPFNTELCLGSLKVTCADLLGQPLPLLEAAFDYAGDEAMARAYAEGFACELHFERERSAIGFA
;
A
#
# COMPACT_ATOMS: atom_id res chain seq x y z
N ALA A 1 2.21 -11.21 -10.72
CA ALA A 1 1.89 -10.47 -9.49
C ALA A 1 0.88 -11.23 -8.62
N LEU A 2 1.29 -12.28 -7.91
CA LEU A 2 0.38 -13.02 -7.02
C LEU A 2 0.07 -12.24 -5.73
N GLY A 3 1.09 -11.57 -5.17
CA GLY A 3 0.91 -10.73 -3.98
C GLY A 3 -0.09 -9.62 -4.24
N LEU A 4 -0.08 -9.07 -5.46
CA LEU A 4 -0.99 -7.97 -5.83
C LEU A 4 -2.43 -8.45 -5.87
N ARG A 5 -2.66 -9.65 -6.45
CA ARG A 5 -3.99 -10.27 -6.48
C ARG A 5 -4.53 -10.55 -5.08
N LEU A 6 -3.66 -10.89 -4.13
CA LEU A 6 -4.01 -11.07 -2.73
C LEU A 6 -4.30 -9.74 -2.05
N GLY A 7 -3.39 -8.76 -2.16
CA GLY A 7 -3.55 -7.43 -1.58
C GLY A 7 -4.81 -6.71 -2.04
N LEU A 8 -5.15 -6.81 -3.33
CA LEU A 8 -6.39 -6.25 -3.89
C LEU A 8 -7.68 -6.92 -3.38
N ARG A 9 -7.57 -8.00 -2.59
CA ARG A 9 -8.69 -8.69 -1.94
C ARG A 9 -8.67 -8.55 -0.42
N THR A 10 -7.66 -7.90 0.15
CA THR A 10 -7.56 -7.65 1.59
C THR A 10 -8.46 -6.49 1.99
N ARG A 11 -9.71 -6.82 2.31
CA ARG A 11 -10.68 -5.84 2.82
C ARG A 11 -10.31 -5.37 4.22
N ILE A 12 -10.76 -4.17 4.56
CA ILE A 12 -10.53 -3.58 5.89
C ILE A 12 -11.04 -4.45 7.05
N SER A 13 -12.07 -5.27 6.81
CA SER A 13 -12.61 -6.20 7.81
C SER A 13 -11.62 -7.30 8.23
N ALA A 14 -10.59 -7.58 7.42
CA ALA A 14 -9.53 -8.52 7.76
C ALA A 14 -8.70 -8.07 8.98
N TYR A 15 -8.69 -6.76 9.29
CA TYR A 15 -7.94 -6.19 10.42
C TYR A 15 -8.69 -6.25 11.76
N GLY A 16 -9.88 -6.86 11.82
CA GLY A 16 -10.64 -7.03 13.06
C GLY A 16 -10.88 -5.71 13.79
N LEU A 17 -10.54 -5.65 15.07
CA LEU A 17 -10.76 -4.45 15.91
C LEU A 17 -9.99 -3.23 15.41
N LEU A 18 -8.79 -3.42 14.84
CA LEU A 18 -8.07 -2.31 14.22
C LEU A 18 -8.88 -1.73 13.07
N GLY A 19 -9.41 -2.58 12.17
CA GLY A 19 -10.26 -2.15 11.06
C GLY A 19 -11.47 -1.32 11.51
N TYR A 20 -12.13 -1.71 12.60
CA TYR A 20 -13.21 -0.91 13.20
C TYR A 20 -12.75 0.46 13.71
N ALA A 21 -11.57 0.52 14.36
CA ALA A 21 -11.00 1.78 14.81
C ALA A 21 -10.68 2.72 13.62
N LEU A 22 -10.13 2.16 12.52
CA LEU A 22 -9.84 2.93 11.31
C LEU A 22 -11.12 3.49 10.68
N LEU A 23 -12.17 2.67 10.56
CA LEU A 23 -13.48 3.09 10.02
C LEU A 23 -14.18 4.15 10.86
N SER A 24 -13.86 4.22 12.16
CA SER A 24 -14.46 5.19 13.09
C SER A 24 -13.66 6.51 13.16
N ALA A 25 -12.52 6.59 12.47
CA ALA A 25 -11.70 7.79 12.46
C ALA A 25 -12.39 8.92 11.66
N PRO A 26 -12.25 10.19 12.07
CA PRO A 26 -12.98 11.29 11.44
C PRO A 26 -12.41 11.71 10.07
N THR A 27 -11.19 11.28 9.73
CA THR A 27 -10.57 11.53 8.42
C THR A 27 -9.69 10.34 7.99
N LEU A 28 -9.40 10.23 6.70
CA LEU A 28 -8.44 9.25 6.19
C LEU A 28 -7.06 9.42 6.84
N GLY A 29 -6.58 10.65 7.03
CA GLY A 29 -5.29 10.91 7.66
C GLY A 29 -5.23 10.41 9.12
N GLU A 30 -6.31 10.61 9.89
CA GLU A 30 -6.43 10.06 11.24
C GLU A 30 -6.42 8.53 11.23
N ALA A 31 -7.19 7.91 10.31
CA ALA A 31 -7.22 6.46 10.15
C ALA A 31 -5.82 5.92 9.83
N LEU A 32 -5.13 6.48 8.83
CA LEU A 32 -3.80 6.04 8.43
C LEU A 32 -2.81 6.15 9.59
N ARG A 33 -2.81 7.24 10.36
CA ARG A 33 -1.92 7.35 11.53
C ARG A 33 -2.20 6.30 12.59
N ILE A 34 -3.47 5.99 12.87
CA ILE A 34 -3.85 4.91 13.78
C ILE A 34 -3.29 3.59 13.25
N GLY A 35 -3.56 3.25 11.99
CA GLY A 35 -3.06 2.01 11.37
C GLY A 35 -1.55 1.87 11.45
N LEU A 36 -0.83 2.93 11.09
CA LEU A 36 0.64 2.98 11.09
C LEU A 36 1.25 2.90 12.51
N SER A 37 0.48 3.24 13.55
CA SER A 37 0.90 3.07 14.94
C SER A 37 0.84 1.62 15.43
N TYR A 38 0.20 0.72 14.68
CA TYR A 38 0.04 -0.70 15.02
C TYR A 38 0.51 -1.64 13.88
N PRO A 39 1.79 -1.58 13.44
CA PRO A 39 2.28 -2.34 12.29
C PRO A 39 2.13 -3.86 12.45
N VAL A 40 2.24 -4.38 13.68
CA VAL A 40 2.01 -5.81 13.96
C VAL A 40 0.58 -6.24 13.59
N LEU A 41 -0.41 -5.38 13.84
CA LEU A 41 -1.81 -5.66 13.52
C LEU A 41 -2.12 -5.51 12.01
N LEU A 42 -1.31 -4.74 11.28
CA LEU A 42 -1.37 -4.68 9.83
C LEU A 42 -0.77 -5.92 9.15
N GLY A 43 0.00 -6.74 9.89
CA GLY A 43 0.69 -7.91 9.34
C GLY A 43 1.71 -7.55 8.27
N THR A 44 2.34 -6.38 8.39
CA THR A 44 3.31 -5.88 7.40
C THR A 44 4.73 -6.35 7.70
N TYR A 45 5.51 -6.61 6.65
CA TYR A 45 6.96 -6.87 6.70
C TYR A 45 7.80 -5.60 6.50
N PHE A 46 7.16 -4.43 6.50
CA PHE A 46 7.78 -3.15 6.18
C PHE A 46 7.61 -2.16 7.32
N HIS A 47 8.57 -1.24 7.44
CA HIS A 47 8.38 0.01 8.13
C HIS A 47 7.51 0.90 7.24
N LEU A 48 6.26 1.08 7.67
CA LEU A 48 5.28 1.89 6.96
C LEU A 48 5.27 3.32 7.51
N SER A 49 5.18 4.29 6.60
CA SER A 49 5.03 5.70 6.97
C SER A 49 4.09 6.42 6.02
N LEU A 50 3.55 7.54 6.49
CA LEU A 50 2.77 8.48 5.71
C LEU A 50 3.58 9.77 5.58
N GLU A 51 3.95 10.13 4.37
CA GLU A 51 4.64 11.37 4.07
C GLU A 51 3.73 12.29 3.27
N VAL A 52 3.66 13.56 3.66
CA VAL A 52 2.83 14.56 2.98
C VAL A 52 3.73 15.69 2.52
N ALA A 53 3.81 15.89 1.21
CA ALA A 53 4.63 16.93 0.58
C ALA A 53 3.98 17.38 -0.73
N ASP A 54 4.08 18.68 -1.04
CA ASP A 54 3.64 19.27 -2.33
C ASP A 54 2.20 18.91 -2.74
N GLY A 55 1.30 18.84 -1.75
CA GLY A 55 -0.11 18.50 -1.99
C GLY A 55 -0.36 17.02 -2.31
N ARG A 56 0.60 16.14 -2.02
CA ARG A 56 0.51 14.69 -2.19
C ARG A 56 0.78 13.98 -0.88
N ALA A 57 0.06 12.89 -0.67
CA ALA A 57 0.30 11.92 0.39
C ALA A 57 0.93 10.65 -0.19
N TRP A 58 1.91 10.11 0.52
CA TRP A 58 2.66 8.92 0.15
C TRP A 58 2.60 7.90 1.27
N LEU A 59 2.05 6.72 0.97
CA LEU A 59 2.21 5.55 1.82
C LEU A 59 3.47 4.82 1.39
N VAL A 60 4.49 4.90 2.24
CA VAL A 60 5.86 4.45 1.94
C VAL A 60 6.15 3.17 2.71
N ALA A 61 6.70 2.18 2.02
CA ALA A 61 7.13 0.90 2.56
C ALA A 61 8.65 0.75 2.43
N THR A 62 9.35 0.67 3.57
CA THR A 62 10.81 0.58 3.63
C THR A 62 11.25 -0.49 4.63
N GLY A 63 12.56 -0.75 4.71
CA GLY A 63 13.13 -1.61 5.75
C GLY A 63 12.68 -3.07 5.66
N TYR A 64 12.41 -3.56 4.46
CA TYR A 64 12.14 -4.98 4.23
C TYR A 64 13.37 -5.81 4.58
N GLY A 65 13.22 -6.74 5.52
CA GLY A 65 14.30 -7.56 6.07
C GLY A 65 14.13 -9.06 5.91
N GLU A 66 13.12 -9.50 5.15
CA GLU A 66 12.85 -10.91 4.89
C GLU A 66 13.62 -11.40 3.63
N ASP A 67 13.30 -12.61 3.15
CA ASP A 67 13.89 -13.15 1.93
C ASP A 67 13.66 -12.22 0.73
N GLU A 68 14.76 -11.85 0.07
CA GLU A 68 14.79 -10.96 -1.09
C GLU A 68 14.01 -11.54 -2.28
N ALA A 69 13.98 -12.87 -2.42
CA ALA A 69 13.17 -13.53 -3.45
C ALA A 69 11.65 -13.29 -3.26
N LEU A 70 11.24 -12.94 -2.04
CA LEU A 70 9.86 -12.60 -1.70
C LEU A 70 9.58 -11.10 -1.73
N ARG A 71 10.58 -10.23 -1.94
CA ARG A 71 10.40 -8.76 -1.92
C ARG A 71 9.29 -8.29 -2.88
N PRO A 72 9.24 -8.73 -4.16
CA PRO A 72 8.16 -8.29 -5.05
C PRO A 72 6.79 -8.76 -4.55
N PHE A 73 6.68 -10.02 -4.13
CA PHE A 73 5.42 -10.56 -3.62
C PHE A 73 4.90 -9.80 -2.38
N ASN A 74 5.78 -9.55 -1.40
CA ASN A 74 5.40 -8.88 -0.17
C ASN A 74 5.11 -7.39 -0.39
N THR A 75 5.85 -6.73 -1.28
CA THR A 75 5.58 -5.34 -1.67
C THR A 75 4.24 -5.22 -2.37
N GLU A 76 3.96 -6.12 -3.33
CA GLU A 76 2.67 -6.17 -4.01
C GLU A 76 1.50 -6.35 -3.04
N LEU A 77 1.63 -7.28 -2.09
CA LEU A 77 0.63 -7.55 -1.06
C LEU A 77 0.42 -6.32 -0.16
N CYS A 78 1.51 -5.68 0.25
CA CYS A 78 1.49 -4.51 1.10
C CYS A 78 0.82 -3.31 0.40
N LEU A 79 1.35 -2.87 -0.74
CA LEU A 79 0.83 -1.69 -1.45
C LEU A 79 -0.58 -1.94 -2.00
N GLY A 80 -0.86 -3.16 -2.46
CA GLY A 80 -2.20 -3.56 -2.90
C GLY A 80 -3.24 -3.52 -1.78
N SER A 81 -2.89 -4.02 -0.59
CA SER A 81 -3.79 -3.98 0.57
C SER A 81 -3.96 -2.57 1.14
N LEU A 82 -2.91 -1.74 1.14
CA LEU A 82 -3.00 -0.32 1.50
C LEU A 82 -3.94 0.44 0.55
N LYS A 83 -3.83 0.22 -0.77
CA LYS A 83 -4.76 0.78 -1.76
C LYS A 83 -6.21 0.44 -1.44
N VAL A 84 -6.51 -0.85 -1.19
CA VAL A 84 -7.88 -1.31 -0.88
C VAL A 84 -8.35 -0.76 0.45
N THR A 85 -7.49 -0.75 1.48
CA THR A 85 -7.83 -0.22 2.80
C THR A 85 -8.21 1.25 2.73
N CYS A 86 -7.44 2.06 1.99
CA CYS A 86 -7.78 3.47 1.79
C CYS A 86 -9.11 3.63 1.03
N ALA A 87 -9.37 2.80 0.02
CA ALA A 87 -10.63 2.85 -0.72
C ALA A 87 -11.83 2.47 0.16
N ASP A 88 -11.69 1.43 1.00
CA ASP A 88 -12.71 1.02 1.96
C ASP A 88 -12.98 2.15 2.99
N LEU A 89 -11.94 2.86 3.45
CA LEU A 89 -12.06 4.00 4.37
C LEU A 89 -12.71 5.24 3.73
N LEU A 90 -12.37 5.53 2.47
CA LEU A 90 -12.93 6.65 1.73
C LEU A 90 -14.35 6.40 1.23
N GLY A 91 -14.78 5.13 1.17
CA GLY A 91 -16.03 4.73 0.53
C GLY A 91 -16.02 4.88 -0.99
N GLN A 92 -14.85 5.09 -1.60
CA GLN A 92 -14.65 5.27 -3.04
C GLN A 92 -13.23 4.83 -3.44
N PRO A 93 -12.95 4.59 -4.73
CA PRO A 93 -11.60 4.28 -5.18
C PRO A 93 -10.59 5.35 -4.77
N LEU A 94 -9.43 4.93 -4.25
CA LEU A 94 -8.31 5.84 -3.99
C LEU A 94 -7.74 6.33 -5.34
N PRO A 95 -7.73 7.66 -5.62
CA PRO A 95 -7.20 8.22 -6.86
C PRO A 95 -5.66 8.20 -6.82
N LEU A 96 -5.08 7.02 -7.01
CA LEU A 96 -3.63 6.87 -7.10
C LEU A 96 -3.08 7.66 -8.29
N LEU A 97 -2.04 8.42 -8.02
CA LEU A 97 -1.30 9.18 -9.02
C LEU A 97 -0.12 8.36 -9.55
N GLU A 98 0.58 7.69 -8.63
CA GLU A 98 1.78 6.92 -8.96
C GLU A 98 2.05 5.80 -7.95
N ALA A 99 2.75 4.77 -8.41
CA ALA A 99 3.31 3.71 -7.60
C ALA A 99 4.79 3.54 -7.92
N ALA A 100 5.62 3.56 -6.87
CA ALA A 100 7.05 3.35 -6.95
C ALA A 100 7.44 2.00 -6.34
N PHE A 101 8.44 1.35 -6.91
CA PHE A 101 8.97 0.07 -6.46
C PHE A 101 10.50 0.16 -6.36
N ASP A 102 11.06 -0.39 -5.28
CA ASP A 102 12.49 -0.41 -4.98
C ASP A 102 13.26 -1.54 -5.68
N TYR A 103 12.61 -2.21 -6.64
CA TYR A 103 13.17 -3.31 -7.42
C TYR A 103 12.89 -3.12 -8.90
N ALA A 104 13.62 -3.86 -9.73
CA ALA A 104 13.41 -3.90 -11.18
C ALA A 104 12.12 -4.65 -11.53
N GLY A 105 11.42 -4.16 -12.55
CA GLY A 105 10.24 -4.80 -13.13
C GLY A 105 10.54 -5.41 -14.50
N ASP A 106 9.86 -6.49 -14.84
CA ASP A 106 9.78 -7.01 -16.20
C ASP A 106 8.45 -6.61 -16.89
N GLU A 107 8.30 -6.92 -18.17
CA GLU A 107 7.11 -6.54 -18.94
C GLU A 107 5.81 -7.17 -18.40
N ALA A 108 5.87 -8.42 -17.93
CA ALA A 108 4.70 -9.12 -17.42
C ALA A 108 4.26 -8.54 -16.07
N MET A 109 5.22 -8.18 -15.22
CA MET A 109 5.01 -7.49 -13.95
C MET A 109 4.42 -6.10 -14.18
N ALA A 110 5.03 -5.30 -15.06
CA ALA A 110 4.55 -3.96 -15.39
C ALA A 110 3.10 -3.98 -15.87
N ARG A 111 2.73 -4.95 -16.72
CA ARG A 111 1.35 -5.13 -17.19
C ARG A 111 0.39 -5.45 -16.05
N ALA A 112 0.75 -6.41 -15.20
CA ALA A 112 -0.08 -6.79 -14.05
C ALA A 112 -0.22 -5.64 -13.04
N TYR A 113 0.83 -4.83 -12.85
CA TYR A 113 0.81 -3.68 -11.94
C TYR A 113 -0.03 -2.55 -12.52
N ALA A 114 -0.01 -2.34 -13.84
CA ALA A 114 -0.83 -1.32 -14.48
C ALA A 114 -2.33 -1.63 -14.31
N GLU A 115 -2.72 -2.90 -14.43
CA GLU A 115 -4.10 -3.34 -14.17
C GLU A 115 -4.50 -3.18 -12.70
N GLY A 116 -3.60 -3.51 -11.77
CA GLY A 116 -3.91 -3.51 -10.33
C GLY A 116 -3.86 -2.13 -9.68
N PHE A 117 -2.84 -1.32 -9.99
CA PHE A 117 -2.65 0.01 -9.42
C PHE A 117 -3.37 1.10 -10.23
N ALA A 118 -3.50 0.95 -11.55
CA ALA A 118 -4.18 1.88 -12.44
C ALA A 118 -3.66 3.32 -12.33
N CYS A 119 -2.34 3.48 -12.25
CA CYS A 119 -1.62 4.75 -12.14
C CYS A 119 -0.25 4.67 -12.83
N GLU A 120 0.53 5.75 -12.81
CA GLU A 120 1.91 5.73 -13.32
C GLU A 120 2.79 4.81 -12.47
N LEU A 121 3.63 4.00 -13.12
CA LEU A 121 4.48 3.02 -12.43
C LEU A 121 5.94 3.39 -12.60
N HIS A 122 6.69 3.29 -11.50
CA HIS A 122 8.12 3.51 -11.50
C HIS A 122 8.85 2.39 -10.77
N PHE A 123 9.71 1.68 -11.51
CA PHE A 123 10.61 0.68 -10.96
C PHE A 123 11.99 1.27 -10.65
N GLU A 124 12.81 0.53 -9.93
CA GLU A 124 14.19 0.93 -9.58
C GLU A 124 14.25 2.30 -8.88
N ARG A 125 13.30 2.54 -7.97
CA ARG A 125 13.30 3.71 -7.09
C ARG A 125 14.02 3.41 -5.79
N GLU A 126 14.24 4.42 -4.97
CA GLU A 126 14.87 4.26 -3.65
C GLU A 126 13.96 3.51 -2.66
N ARG A 127 12.64 3.59 -2.85
CA ARG A 127 11.64 3.04 -1.94
C ARG A 127 10.38 2.62 -2.67
N SER A 128 9.70 1.65 -2.10
CA SER A 128 8.37 1.21 -2.55
C SER A 128 7.28 2.08 -1.92
N ALA A 129 6.37 2.63 -2.72
CA ALA A 129 5.33 3.55 -2.23
C ALA A 129 4.13 3.68 -3.19
N ILE A 130 3.00 4.14 -2.67
CA ILE A 130 1.86 4.63 -3.47
C ILE A 130 1.54 6.08 -3.11
N GLY A 131 1.37 6.92 -4.13
CA GLY A 131 1.10 8.35 -4.01
C GLY A 131 -0.33 8.72 -4.45
N PHE A 132 -0.98 9.61 -3.71
CA PHE A 132 -2.34 10.12 -3.99
C PHE A 132 -2.52 11.56 -3.50
N ALA A 133 -3.57 12.23 -3.96
CA ALA A 133 -3.97 13.58 -3.53
C ALA A 133 -4.96 13.53 -2.35
#